data_AF-A0A2T9ZX36-F1
#
_entry.id   AF-A0A2T9ZX36-F1
#
_cell.length_a   1.000
_cell.length_b   1.000
_cell.length_c   1.000
_cell.angle_alpha   90.00
_cell.angle_beta   90.00
_cell.angle_gamma   90.00
#
_symmetry.space_group_name_H-M   'P 1'
#
loop_
_entity.id
_entity.type
_entity.pdbx_description
1 polymer ?
#
loop_
_entity_poly.entity_id
_entity_poly.type
_entity_poly.pdbx_seq_one_letter_code
_entity_poly.pdbx_strand_id
1 'polypeptide(L)'
;MISWIGSRLNDLLFHFLMVIMVVLLAWLSSRFDAQWDWTRRGSNSLNPVSIDILKRVPGALTVTAYVGETTKLRDRIGRFVARYQHHKSNIDLIFIDPLRRPDETRRQGISLSGEILLSYGQREERIQKVDEEQFTNAILRLSRDNTHWIAGLTGHGERELSGRANHDLGDFGKSLKQQGYHIAGLDLATTPAPPDNTALLIIASPLRPLLSVEVERLSDYIARGGNLLLLSDPDNWILGDLMQQLFAIEQLPGTIVDANAKALGIDNPAVAVVPKYSDHDATKGFNLLTLFPQSAALSASEQQGWQLTPLLRTLDKSWNETGPLSGEIERNPLAGEEAGPLDIGIALSREHNGRQQRIMVIGDGDFLANSYLNNAGNLDLGLSLSRWLVGDDQMVGIAAPQASDRELRLSKLAIGAIGLGSLIVVPLLLLATGAIIAWRRNRA
;
A
#
# COMPACT_ATOMS: atom_id res chain seq x y z
N MET A 1 63.58 -40.08 22.60
CA MET A 1 63.26 -40.38 21.17
C MET A 1 61.76 -40.60 20.94
N ILE A 2 61.05 -41.32 21.83
CA ILE A 2 59.60 -41.60 21.72
C ILE A 2 58.72 -40.33 21.85
N SER A 3 59.06 -39.37 22.72
CA SER A 3 58.27 -38.12 22.86
C SER A 3 58.38 -37.16 21.67
N TRP A 4 59.52 -37.14 20.98
CA TRP A 4 59.79 -36.27 19.83
C TRP A 4 59.08 -36.76 18.54
N ILE A 5 58.89 -38.07 18.41
CA ILE A 5 58.09 -38.67 17.33
C ILE A 5 56.59 -38.42 17.59
N GLY A 6 56.15 -38.52 18.84
CA GLY A 6 54.77 -38.22 19.24
C GLY A 6 54.36 -36.76 18.99
N SER A 7 55.24 -35.79 19.29
CA SER A 7 54.97 -34.38 19.01
C SER A 7 54.86 -34.09 17.52
N ARG A 8 55.76 -34.65 16.69
CA ARG A 8 55.71 -34.50 15.23
C ARG A 8 54.49 -35.16 14.59
N LEU A 9 54.03 -36.28 15.14
CA LEU A 9 52.82 -36.96 14.67
C LEU A 9 51.57 -36.15 15.01
N ASN A 10 51.50 -35.57 16.21
CA ASN A 10 50.43 -34.65 16.59
C ASN A 10 50.43 -33.38 15.74
N ASP A 11 51.61 -32.83 15.44
CA ASP A 11 51.74 -31.68 14.54
C ASP A 11 51.24 -32.04 13.14
N LEU A 12 51.65 -33.18 12.57
CA LEU A 12 51.18 -33.64 11.26
C LEU A 12 49.66 -33.87 11.23
N LEU A 13 49.12 -34.49 12.28
CA LEU A 13 47.68 -34.71 12.44
C LEU A 13 46.92 -33.38 12.51
N PHE A 14 47.45 -32.40 13.26
CA PHE A 14 46.88 -31.07 13.38
C PHE A 14 46.84 -30.35 12.02
N HIS A 15 47.96 -30.34 11.28
CA HIS A 15 48.01 -29.72 9.95
C HIS A 15 47.08 -30.42 8.96
N PHE A 16 46.99 -31.75 9.02
CA PHE A 16 46.09 -32.54 8.18
C PHE A 16 44.61 -32.22 8.47
N LEU A 17 44.21 -32.19 9.74
CA LEU A 17 42.86 -31.79 10.15
C LEU A 17 42.56 -30.34 9.76
N MET A 18 43.54 -29.43 9.85
CA MET A 18 43.38 -28.04 9.42
C MET A 18 43.12 -27.95 7.92
N VAL A 19 43.86 -28.70 7.09
CA VAL A 19 43.62 -28.75 5.64
C VAL A 19 42.24 -29.30 5.32
N ILE A 20 41.82 -30.40 5.98
CA ILE A 20 40.47 -30.95 5.83
C ILE A 20 39.41 -29.91 6.20
N MET A 21 39.58 -29.21 7.32
CA MET A 21 38.67 -28.17 7.76
C MET A 21 38.57 -27.04 6.72
N VAL A 22 39.69 -26.58 6.16
CA VAL A 22 39.69 -25.55 5.11
C VAL A 22 38.97 -26.03 3.85
N VAL A 23 39.19 -27.28 3.42
CA VAL A 23 38.50 -27.86 2.26
C VAL A 23 37.00 -28.00 2.51
N LEU A 24 36.59 -28.46 3.70
CA LEU A 24 35.18 -28.56 4.07
C LEU A 24 34.52 -27.18 4.15
N LEU A 25 35.21 -26.17 4.69
CA LEU A 25 34.72 -24.80 4.74
C LEU A 25 34.59 -24.20 3.33
N ALA A 26 35.56 -24.44 2.45
CA ALA A 26 35.48 -24.00 1.05
C ALA A 26 34.32 -24.69 0.31
N TRP A 27 34.13 -25.99 0.52
CA TRP A 27 33.02 -26.74 -0.05
C TRP A 27 31.66 -26.25 0.46
N LEU A 28 31.53 -26.07 1.79
CA LEU A 28 30.31 -25.56 2.41
C LEU A 28 29.99 -24.14 1.93
N SER A 29 31.00 -23.28 1.83
CA SER A 29 30.86 -21.91 1.31
C SER A 29 30.38 -21.86 -0.14
N SER A 30 30.67 -22.87 -0.96
CA SER A 30 30.19 -22.94 -2.36
C SER A 30 28.75 -23.44 -2.49
N ARG A 31 28.22 -24.08 -1.44
CA ARG A 31 26.88 -24.72 -1.43
C ARG A 31 25.84 -23.91 -0.67
N PHE A 32 26.26 -23.15 0.35
CA PHE A 32 25.37 -22.40 1.22
C PHE A 32 25.74 -20.91 1.19
N ASP A 33 24.95 -20.13 0.44
CA ASP A 33 24.99 -18.67 0.51
C ASP A 33 24.16 -18.18 1.70
N ALA A 34 24.76 -18.15 2.89
CA ALA A 34 24.17 -17.52 4.07
C ALA A 34 24.49 -16.02 4.06
N GLN A 35 23.46 -15.18 3.96
CA GLN A 35 23.59 -13.73 4.03
C GLN A 35 22.83 -13.22 5.25
N TRP A 36 23.47 -12.36 6.04
CA TRP A 36 22.83 -11.69 7.16
C TRP A 36 22.79 -10.19 6.88
N ASP A 37 21.61 -9.60 7.03
CA ASP A 37 21.45 -8.16 6.96
C ASP A 37 21.55 -7.55 8.37
N TRP A 38 22.65 -6.87 8.62
CA TRP A 38 22.95 -6.23 9.90
C TRP A 38 22.39 -4.80 9.97
N THR A 39 21.71 -4.32 8.93
CA THR A 39 21.15 -2.97 8.92
C THR A 39 19.95 -2.91 9.83
N ARG A 40 19.81 -1.78 10.55
CA ARG A 40 18.79 -1.57 11.60
C ARG A 40 17.34 -1.78 11.13
N ARG A 41 17.09 -1.72 9.81
CA ARG A 41 15.78 -1.93 9.19
C ARG A 41 15.77 -2.96 8.06
N GLY A 42 16.83 -3.76 7.90
CA GLY A 42 16.88 -4.76 6.83
C GLY A 42 16.93 -4.16 5.40
N SER A 43 17.61 -3.03 5.20
CA SER A 43 17.64 -2.31 3.91
C SER A 43 18.38 -3.05 2.77
N ASN A 44 19.11 -4.11 3.10
CA ASN A 44 19.74 -5.00 2.13
C ASN A 44 18.93 -6.27 1.88
N SER A 45 17.89 -6.53 2.66
CA SER A 45 16.89 -7.59 2.48
C SER A 45 15.66 -7.05 1.77
N LEU A 46 14.85 -7.96 1.20
CA LEU A 46 13.52 -7.58 0.71
C LEU A 46 12.55 -7.42 1.88
N ASN A 47 11.58 -6.53 1.72
CA ASN A 47 10.45 -6.42 2.62
C ASN A 47 9.68 -7.76 2.66
N PRO A 48 9.26 -8.24 3.85
CA PRO A 48 8.39 -9.42 3.97
C PRO A 48 7.20 -9.43 3.00
N VAL A 49 6.60 -8.26 2.73
CA VAL A 49 5.49 -8.14 1.78
C VAL A 49 5.93 -8.42 0.35
N SER A 50 7.14 -8.00 -0.06
CA SER A 50 7.70 -8.31 -1.38
C SER A 50 7.91 -9.81 -1.54
N ILE A 51 8.39 -10.47 -0.49
CA ILE A 51 8.60 -11.91 -0.46
C ILE A 51 7.27 -12.65 -0.63
N ASP A 52 6.21 -12.21 0.06
CA ASP A 52 4.89 -12.82 -0.05
C ASP A 52 4.23 -12.61 -1.41
N ILE A 53 4.45 -11.46 -2.06
CA ILE A 53 4.03 -11.24 -3.44
C ILE A 53 4.74 -12.22 -4.38
N LEU A 54 6.07 -12.37 -4.26
CA LEU A 54 6.84 -13.29 -5.11
C LEU A 54 6.37 -14.75 -5.01
N LYS A 55 5.95 -15.21 -3.83
CA LYS A 55 5.40 -16.56 -3.65
C LYS A 55 4.10 -16.80 -4.43
N ARG A 56 3.34 -15.73 -4.71
CA ARG A 56 2.04 -15.78 -5.41
C ARG A 56 2.16 -15.60 -6.92
N VAL A 57 3.36 -15.34 -7.43
CA VAL A 57 3.66 -15.25 -8.86
C VAL A 57 4.41 -16.52 -9.29
N PRO A 58 3.74 -17.61 -9.68
CA PRO A 58 4.42 -18.89 -9.95
C PRO A 58 5.23 -18.87 -11.26
N GLY A 59 4.76 -18.14 -12.29
CA GLY A 59 5.38 -18.13 -13.62
C GLY A 59 6.79 -17.51 -13.65
N ALA A 60 7.50 -17.70 -14.76
CA ALA A 60 8.81 -17.09 -14.98
C ALA A 60 8.68 -15.58 -15.23
N LEU A 61 9.59 -14.79 -14.64
CA LEU A 61 9.65 -13.34 -14.81
C LEU A 61 10.94 -12.99 -15.56
N THR A 62 10.86 -12.16 -16.58
CA THR A 62 12.04 -11.65 -17.28
C THR A 62 12.22 -10.17 -16.98
N VAL A 63 13.41 -9.80 -16.56
CA VAL A 63 13.82 -8.44 -16.23
C VAL A 63 14.83 -7.99 -17.28
N THR A 64 14.43 -7.09 -18.16
CA THR A 64 15.31 -6.55 -19.21
C THR A 64 15.73 -5.13 -18.83
N ALA A 65 17.01 -4.96 -18.49
CA ALA A 65 17.58 -3.67 -18.12
C ALA A 65 18.33 -3.05 -19.31
N TYR A 66 17.87 -1.88 -19.74
CA TYR A 66 18.45 -1.12 -20.85
C TYR A 66 19.56 -0.21 -20.33
N VAL A 67 20.78 -0.73 -20.28
CA VAL A 67 21.93 -0.05 -19.69
C VAL A 67 23.23 -0.44 -20.38
N GLY A 68 24.12 0.53 -20.61
CA GLY A 68 25.43 0.30 -21.22
C GLY A 68 26.40 -0.53 -20.36
N GLU A 69 27.38 -1.15 -21.02
CA GLU A 69 28.22 -2.22 -20.44
C GLU A 69 29.03 -1.85 -19.19
N THR A 70 29.44 -0.59 -19.02
CA THR A 70 30.45 -0.15 -18.03
C THR A 70 29.90 0.77 -16.93
N THR A 71 28.59 0.76 -16.70
CA THR A 71 27.97 1.70 -15.75
C THR A 71 27.85 1.12 -14.35
N LYS A 72 28.13 1.93 -13.32
CA LYS A 72 27.79 1.63 -11.90
C LYS A 72 26.32 1.26 -11.70
N LEU A 73 25.47 1.71 -12.63
CA LEU A 73 24.04 1.42 -12.67
C LEU A 73 23.78 -0.07 -12.98
N ARG A 74 24.54 -0.68 -13.89
CA ARG A 74 24.43 -2.12 -14.19
C ARG A 74 24.66 -2.98 -12.95
N ASP A 75 25.72 -2.71 -12.20
CA ASP A 75 26.00 -3.42 -10.94
C ASP A 75 24.92 -3.19 -9.88
N ARG A 76 24.39 -1.97 -9.81
CA ARG A 76 23.30 -1.63 -8.89
C ARG A 76 22.04 -2.41 -9.22
N ILE A 77 21.67 -2.50 -10.50
CA ILE A 77 20.51 -3.28 -10.97
C ILE A 77 20.75 -4.77 -10.71
N GLY A 78 21.93 -5.29 -11.04
CA GLY A 78 22.30 -6.68 -10.79
C GLY A 78 22.15 -7.06 -9.31
N ARG A 79 22.73 -6.28 -8.41
CA ARG A 79 22.57 -6.50 -6.96
C ARG A 79 21.11 -6.37 -6.50
N PHE A 80 20.36 -5.43 -7.08
CA PHE A 80 18.96 -5.24 -6.72
C PHE A 80 18.10 -6.45 -7.09
N VAL A 81 18.21 -6.93 -8.33
CA VAL A 81 17.43 -8.08 -8.86
C VAL A 81 17.90 -9.40 -8.23
N ALA A 82 19.18 -9.54 -7.89
CA ALA A 82 19.71 -10.71 -7.19
C ALA A 82 18.98 -10.99 -5.88
N ARG A 83 18.52 -9.95 -5.17
CA ARG A 83 17.71 -10.12 -3.95
C ARG A 83 16.36 -10.77 -4.23
N TYR A 84 15.75 -10.47 -5.37
CA TYR A 84 14.51 -11.13 -5.82
C TYR A 84 14.79 -12.57 -6.27
N GLN A 85 15.88 -12.78 -7.01
CA GLN A 85 16.31 -14.11 -7.47
C GLN A 85 16.56 -15.09 -6.32
N HIS A 86 17.03 -14.58 -5.18
CA HIS A 86 17.22 -15.39 -3.97
C HIS A 86 15.92 -16.02 -3.46
N HIS A 87 14.80 -15.29 -3.53
CA HIS A 87 13.49 -15.77 -3.10
C HIS A 87 12.71 -16.47 -4.22
N LYS A 88 13.04 -16.18 -5.48
CA LYS A 88 12.39 -16.74 -6.67
C LYS A 88 13.44 -16.99 -7.76
N SER A 89 13.85 -18.24 -7.91
CA SER A 89 14.94 -18.63 -8.82
C SER A 89 14.61 -18.50 -10.31
N ASN A 90 13.33 -18.45 -10.69
CA ASN A 90 12.86 -18.27 -12.07
C ASN A 90 12.64 -16.80 -12.45
N ILE A 91 13.59 -15.93 -12.05
CA ILE A 91 13.69 -14.55 -12.52
C ILE A 91 14.95 -14.42 -13.39
N ASP A 92 14.76 -14.14 -14.66
CA ASP A 92 15.87 -13.95 -15.61
C ASP A 92 16.23 -12.47 -15.73
N LEU A 93 17.51 -12.13 -15.57
CA LEU A 93 18.00 -10.76 -15.75
C LEU A 93 18.80 -10.65 -17.05
N ILE A 94 18.32 -9.83 -17.98
CA ILE A 94 18.94 -9.57 -19.28
C ILE A 94 19.40 -8.12 -19.32
N PHE A 95 20.64 -7.89 -19.72
CA PHE A 95 21.16 -6.55 -19.95
C PHE A 95 21.25 -6.29 -21.45
N ILE A 96 20.66 -5.19 -21.90
CA ILE A 96 20.71 -4.74 -23.29
C ILE A 96 21.38 -3.37 -23.32
N ASP A 97 22.44 -3.24 -24.11
CA ASP A 97 23.07 -1.94 -24.38
C ASP A 97 22.28 -1.21 -25.48
N PRO A 98 21.58 -0.10 -25.15
CA PRO A 98 20.75 0.62 -26.11
C PRO A 98 21.55 1.21 -27.29
N LEU A 99 22.84 1.48 -27.08
CA LEU A 99 23.72 2.02 -28.12
C LEU A 99 24.13 0.95 -29.14
N ARG A 100 24.19 -0.32 -28.71
CA ARG A 100 24.54 -1.44 -29.58
C ARG A 100 23.33 -2.08 -30.25
N ARG A 101 22.12 -1.89 -29.71
CA ARG A 101 20.86 -2.43 -30.25
C ARG A 101 19.76 -1.37 -30.42
N PRO A 102 19.98 -0.32 -31.22
CA PRO A 102 19.04 0.80 -31.34
C PRO A 102 17.68 0.42 -31.96
N ASP A 103 17.62 -0.64 -32.77
CA ASP A 103 16.38 -1.09 -33.40
C ASP A 103 15.41 -1.76 -32.41
N GLU A 104 15.94 -2.51 -31.45
CA GLU A 104 15.18 -3.16 -30.37
C GLU A 104 14.65 -2.10 -29.39
N THR A 105 15.52 -1.15 -29.00
CA THR A 105 15.20 -0.01 -28.14
C THR A 105 14.10 0.88 -28.72
N ARG A 106 14.14 1.16 -30.04
CA ARG A 106 13.10 1.95 -30.72
C ARG A 106 11.76 1.24 -30.80
N ARG A 107 11.73 -0.06 -31.10
CA ARG A 107 10.48 -0.86 -31.12
C ARG A 107 9.80 -0.88 -29.75
N GLN A 108 10.62 -0.98 -28.70
CA GLN A 108 10.14 -0.98 -27.33
C GLN A 108 9.88 0.42 -26.78
N GLY A 109 10.06 1.49 -27.58
CA GLY A 109 9.82 2.87 -27.17
C GLY A 109 10.67 3.32 -25.96
N ILE A 110 11.85 2.72 -25.76
CA ILE A 110 12.74 3.01 -24.64
C ILE A 110 13.45 4.34 -24.92
N SER A 111 13.33 5.29 -24.01
CA SER A 111 13.76 6.69 -24.23
C SER A 111 14.94 7.10 -23.35
N LEU A 112 15.15 6.41 -22.22
CA LEU A 112 16.14 6.76 -21.20
C LEU A 112 17.07 5.58 -20.91
N SER A 113 18.35 5.89 -20.67
CA SER A 113 19.34 4.92 -20.16
C SER A 113 19.02 4.58 -18.71
N GLY A 114 18.85 3.29 -18.40
CA GLY A 114 18.48 2.81 -17.07
C GLY A 114 17.02 2.38 -16.91
N GLU A 115 16.20 2.42 -17.98
CA GLU A 115 14.85 1.85 -17.97
C GLU A 115 14.92 0.32 -17.79
N ILE A 116 13.98 -0.23 -17.01
CA ILE A 116 13.81 -1.67 -16.85
C ILE A 116 12.43 -2.06 -17.39
N LEU A 117 12.40 -3.07 -18.22
CA LEU A 117 11.20 -3.73 -18.72
C LEU A 117 11.03 -5.07 -17.99
N LEU A 118 9.91 -5.21 -17.30
CA LEU A 118 9.49 -6.44 -16.64
C LEU A 118 8.50 -7.16 -17.54
N SER A 119 8.71 -8.46 -17.76
CA SER A 119 7.83 -9.28 -18.60
C SER A 119 7.38 -10.53 -17.84
N TYR A 120 6.08 -10.80 -17.88
CA TYR A 120 5.44 -11.99 -17.29
C TYR A 120 4.44 -12.58 -18.27
N GLY A 121 4.80 -13.70 -18.92
CA GLY A 121 4.03 -14.26 -20.03
C GLY A 121 4.02 -13.31 -21.24
N GLN A 122 2.83 -12.82 -21.62
CA GLN A 122 2.64 -11.83 -22.71
C GLN A 122 2.51 -10.39 -22.20
N ARG A 123 2.58 -10.18 -20.88
CA ARG A 123 2.40 -8.87 -20.25
C ARG A 123 3.76 -8.23 -20.01
N GLU A 124 3.85 -6.93 -20.26
CA GLU A 124 5.07 -6.15 -20.06
C GLU A 124 4.78 -4.87 -19.30
N GLU A 125 5.69 -4.48 -18.41
CA GLU A 125 5.59 -3.25 -17.65
C GLU A 125 6.95 -2.57 -17.52
N ARG A 126 6.95 -1.24 -17.64
CA ARG A 126 8.17 -0.44 -17.60
C ARG A 126 8.28 0.32 -16.29
N ILE A 127 9.48 0.29 -15.72
CA ILE A 127 9.86 1.12 -14.57
C ILE A 127 11.07 1.99 -14.92
N GLN A 128 11.04 3.23 -14.47
CA GLN A 128 12.09 4.21 -14.75
C GLN A 128 13.13 4.27 -13.63
N LYS A 129 12.79 3.78 -12.43
CA LYS A 129 13.65 3.82 -11.26
C LYS A 129 13.81 2.46 -10.62
N VAL A 130 15.04 2.19 -10.18
CA VAL A 130 15.41 0.95 -9.49
C VAL A 130 15.15 1.14 -7.99
N ASP A 131 13.90 0.93 -7.59
CA ASP A 131 13.49 0.82 -6.20
C ASP A 131 12.47 -0.30 -5.99
N GLU A 132 12.38 -0.78 -4.76
CA GLU A 132 11.58 -1.96 -4.40
C GLU A 132 10.08 -1.73 -4.55
N GLU A 133 9.61 -0.52 -4.26
CA GLU A 133 8.20 -0.17 -4.37
C GLU A 133 7.72 -0.27 -5.83
N GLN A 134 8.40 0.41 -6.76
CA GLN A 134 8.02 0.36 -8.17
C GLN A 134 8.16 -1.04 -8.74
N PHE A 135 9.24 -1.75 -8.39
CA PHE A 135 9.51 -3.08 -8.91
C PHE A 135 8.50 -4.12 -8.42
N THR A 136 8.23 -4.18 -7.11
CA THR A 136 7.26 -5.12 -6.56
C THR A 136 5.83 -4.80 -7.01
N ASN A 137 5.45 -3.52 -7.07
CA ASN A 137 4.13 -3.15 -7.57
C ASN A 137 3.96 -3.50 -9.06
N ALA A 138 5.02 -3.37 -9.87
CA ALA A 138 4.97 -3.80 -11.26
C ALA A 138 4.86 -5.33 -11.40
N ILE A 139 5.59 -6.10 -10.59
CA ILE A 139 5.42 -7.56 -10.53
C ILE A 139 3.98 -7.93 -10.15
N LEU A 140 3.42 -7.24 -9.16
CA LEU A 140 2.06 -7.46 -8.71
C LEU A 140 1.06 -7.20 -9.85
N ARG A 141 1.17 -6.07 -10.55
CA ARG A 141 0.33 -5.74 -11.71
C ARG A 141 0.48 -6.74 -12.86
N LEU A 142 1.71 -7.16 -13.16
CA LEU A 142 1.98 -8.16 -14.19
C LEU A 142 1.44 -9.55 -13.84
N SER A 143 1.50 -9.93 -12.57
CA SER A 143 0.98 -11.21 -12.08
C SER A 143 -0.55 -11.23 -12.02
N ARG A 144 -1.20 -10.07 -11.96
CA ARG A 144 -2.67 -10.00 -12.00
C ARG A 144 -3.14 -10.36 -13.40
N ASP A 145 -3.90 -11.43 -13.52
CA ASP A 145 -4.75 -11.61 -14.69
C ASP A 145 -5.64 -10.38 -14.79
N ASN A 146 -5.62 -9.78 -15.98
CA ASN A 146 -5.99 -8.40 -16.28
C ASN A 146 -7.50 -8.11 -16.16
N THR A 147 -8.20 -8.70 -15.19
CA THR A 147 -9.65 -8.90 -15.27
C THR A 147 -10.48 -8.05 -14.32
N HIS A 148 -9.96 -7.51 -13.22
CA HIS A 148 -10.82 -6.77 -12.28
C HIS A 148 -11.11 -5.34 -12.77
N TRP A 149 -12.29 -5.16 -13.33
CA TRP A 149 -12.83 -3.86 -13.68
C TRP A 149 -13.47 -3.21 -12.46
N ILE A 150 -13.22 -1.91 -12.29
CA ILE A 150 -13.98 -1.06 -11.40
C ILE A 150 -14.87 -0.20 -12.29
N ALA A 151 -16.17 -0.44 -12.22
CA ALA A 151 -17.17 0.31 -12.93
C ALA A 151 -17.63 1.48 -12.06
N GLY A 152 -17.69 2.70 -12.60
CA GLY A 152 -18.37 3.83 -11.98
C GLY A 152 -19.72 4.07 -12.64
N LEU A 153 -20.80 4.14 -11.88
CA LEU A 153 -22.11 4.46 -12.41
C LEU A 153 -22.12 5.86 -13.02
N THR A 154 -22.78 6.01 -14.17
CA THR A 154 -22.94 7.26 -14.91
C THR A 154 -24.36 7.37 -15.46
N GLY A 155 -24.79 8.60 -15.76
CA GLY A 155 -26.08 8.88 -16.41
C GLY A 155 -27.01 9.77 -15.59
N HIS A 156 -26.75 9.91 -14.29
CA HIS A 156 -27.57 10.66 -13.33
C HIS A 156 -26.83 11.83 -12.67
N GLY A 157 -25.65 12.18 -13.17
CA GLY A 157 -24.82 13.27 -12.63
C GLY A 157 -23.94 12.84 -11.45
N GLU A 158 -23.63 11.55 -11.38
CA GLU A 158 -22.68 10.97 -10.42
C GLU A 158 -21.30 11.61 -10.57
N ARG A 159 -20.50 11.57 -9.49
CA ARG A 159 -19.10 11.96 -9.54
C ARG A 159 -18.30 10.97 -10.37
N GLU A 160 -17.76 11.40 -11.51
CA GLU A 160 -17.17 10.48 -12.48
C GLU A 160 -15.74 10.04 -12.12
N LEU A 161 -15.42 8.74 -12.23
CA LEU A 161 -14.06 8.21 -12.02
C LEU A 161 -13.05 8.65 -13.11
N SER A 162 -13.54 9.15 -14.24
CA SER A 162 -12.73 9.76 -15.32
C SER A 162 -12.87 11.28 -15.38
N GLY A 163 -13.68 11.86 -14.51
CA GLY A 163 -14.01 13.28 -14.52
C GLY A 163 -12.83 14.17 -14.16
N ARG A 164 -13.00 15.47 -14.36
CA ARG A 164 -11.97 16.48 -14.09
C ARG A 164 -12.47 17.63 -13.24
N ALA A 165 -13.77 17.70 -12.95
CA ALA A 165 -14.32 18.71 -12.07
C ALA A 165 -13.84 18.48 -10.64
N ASN A 166 -13.89 19.51 -9.81
CA ASN A 166 -13.43 19.40 -8.42
C ASN A 166 -14.21 18.35 -7.61
N HIS A 167 -15.51 18.19 -7.91
CA HIS A 167 -16.36 17.19 -7.29
C HIS A 167 -16.19 15.78 -7.89
N ASP A 168 -15.54 15.63 -9.05
CA ASP A 168 -15.36 14.30 -9.67
C ASP A 168 -14.32 13.46 -8.93
N LEU A 169 -14.33 12.14 -9.19
CA LEU A 169 -13.39 11.16 -8.64
C LEU A 169 -12.20 10.87 -9.58
N GLY A 170 -11.88 11.80 -10.47
CA GLY A 170 -10.90 11.60 -11.55
C GLY A 170 -9.50 11.20 -11.09
N ASP A 171 -8.95 11.89 -10.09
CA ASP A 171 -7.62 11.62 -9.54
C ASP A 171 -7.61 10.33 -8.71
N PHE A 172 -8.73 9.98 -8.08
CA PHE A 172 -8.91 8.68 -7.46
C PHE A 172 -8.92 7.56 -8.51
N GLY A 173 -9.67 7.73 -9.60
CA GLY A 173 -9.67 6.81 -10.74
C GLY A 173 -8.29 6.63 -11.37
N LYS A 174 -7.49 7.71 -11.50
CA LYS A 174 -6.07 7.60 -11.93
C LYS A 174 -5.24 6.77 -10.94
N SER A 175 -5.43 6.98 -9.64
CA SER A 175 -4.71 6.23 -8.60
C SER A 175 -5.09 4.74 -8.64
N LEU A 176 -6.37 4.39 -8.85
CA LEU A 176 -6.81 3.01 -9.06
C LEU A 176 -6.19 2.39 -10.33
N LYS A 177 -6.09 3.14 -11.43
CA LYS A 177 -5.37 2.67 -12.64
C LYS A 177 -3.89 2.40 -12.37
N GLN A 178 -3.23 3.24 -11.57
CA GLN A 178 -1.84 3.01 -11.15
C GLN A 178 -1.70 1.78 -10.25
N GLN A 179 -2.75 1.43 -9.48
CA GLN A 179 -2.81 0.16 -8.77
C GLN A 179 -3.01 -1.04 -9.70
N GLY A 180 -3.34 -0.84 -10.98
CA GLY A 180 -3.52 -1.90 -11.98
C GLY A 180 -4.99 -2.30 -12.24
N TYR A 181 -5.96 -1.50 -11.81
CA TYR A 181 -7.37 -1.72 -12.13
C TYR A 181 -7.76 -1.08 -13.47
N HIS A 182 -8.69 -1.71 -14.19
CA HIS A 182 -9.36 -1.09 -15.33
C HIS A 182 -10.55 -0.29 -14.84
N ILE A 183 -10.66 0.97 -15.25
CA ILE A 183 -11.77 1.85 -14.87
C ILE A 183 -12.64 2.10 -16.08
N ALA A 184 -13.94 1.86 -15.94
CA ALA A 184 -14.95 2.11 -16.96
C ALA A 184 -16.15 2.84 -16.36
N GLY A 185 -16.77 3.72 -17.15
CA GLY A 185 -18.11 4.22 -16.85
C GLY A 185 -19.16 3.16 -17.20
N LEU A 186 -20.22 3.07 -16.40
CA LEU A 186 -21.36 2.20 -16.62
C LEU A 186 -22.64 3.01 -16.57
N ASP A 187 -23.30 3.12 -17.71
CA ASP A 187 -24.66 3.64 -17.80
C ASP A 187 -25.63 2.45 -17.79
N LEU A 188 -26.37 2.30 -16.70
CA LEU A 188 -27.31 1.21 -16.52
C LEU A 188 -28.55 1.35 -17.40
N ALA A 189 -28.84 2.50 -18.01
CA ALA A 189 -29.95 2.65 -18.95
C ALA A 189 -29.61 1.96 -20.28
N THR A 190 -28.37 2.13 -20.75
CA THR A 190 -27.88 1.61 -22.03
C THR A 190 -27.22 0.24 -21.93
N THR A 191 -26.63 -0.08 -20.78
CA THR A 191 -25.91 -1.34 -20.52
C THR A 191 -26.61 -2.11 -19.39
N PRO A 192 -27.36 -3.20 -19.68
CA PRO A 192 -28.25 -3.83 -18.70
C PRO A 192 -27.57 -4.46 -17.48
N ALA A 193 -26.27 -4.73 -17.54
CA ALA A 193 -25.50 -5.26 -16.43
C ALA A 193 -24.02 -4.83 -16.54
N PRO A 194 -23.30 -4.68 -15.41
CA PRO A 194 -21.86 -4.57 -15.45
C PRO A 194 -21.25 -5.77 -16.19
N PRO A 195 -20.15 -5.59 -16.95
CA PRO A 195 -19.40 -6.71 -17.54
C PRO A 195 -19.06 -7.79 -16.50
N ASP A 196 -19.01 -9.06 -16.91
CA ASP A 196 -18.79 -10.21 -16.01
C ASP A 196 -17.51 -10.12 -15.18
N ASN A 197 -16.52 -9.36 -15.66
CA ASN A 197 -15.24 -9.13 -15.02
C ASN A 197 -15.22 -7.87 -14.12
N THR A 198 -16.38 -7.24 -13.89
CA THR A 198 -16.53 -6.14 -12.93
C THR A 198 -16.39 -6.68 -11.52
N ALA A 199 -15.31 -6.32 -10.85
CA ALA A 199 -15.03 -6.72 -9.48
C ALA A 199 -15.61 -5.76 -8.44
N LEU A 200 -15.87 -4.51 -8.85
CA LEU A 200 -16.45 -3.46 -8.02
C LEU A 200 -17.27 -2.49 -8.86
N LEU A 201 -18.49 -2.20 -8.41
CA LEU A 201 -19.29 -1.07 -8.88
C LEU A 201 -19.19 0.08 -7.87
N ILE A 202 -18.97 1.31 -8.34
CA ILE A 202 -18.95 2.52 -7.53
C ILE A 202 -20.15 3.38 -7.93
N ILE A 203 -20.97 3.77 -6.95
CA ILE A 203 -22.06 4.72 -7.11
C ILE A 203 -21.73 5.92 -6.23
N ALA A 204 -21.50 7.09 -6.83
CA ALA A 204 -21.04 8.27 -6.11
C ALA A 204 -22.04 9.42 -6.29
N SER A 205 -22.96 9.52 -5.32
CA SER A 205 -24.00 10.54 -5.17
C SER A 205 -24.65 10.99 -6.49
N PRO A 206 -25.51 10.16 -7.11
CA PRO A 206 -26.28 10.59 -8.28
C PRO A 206 -27.12 11.83 -7.94
N LEU A 207 -27.19 12.78 -8.87
CA LEU A 207 -27.96 14.02 -8.73
C LEU A 207 -29.41 13.86 -9.22
N ARG A 208 -29.72 12.76 -9.91
CA ARG A 208 -31.05 12.42 -10.40
C ARG A 208 -31.47 11.02 -9.96
N PRO A 209 -32.77 10.79 -9.69
CA PRO A 209 -33.25 9.46 -9.34
C PRO A 209 -32.94 8.44 -10.45
N LEU A 210 -32.50 7.25 -10.03
CA LEU A 210 -32.37 6.09 -10.89
C LEU A 210 -33.75 5.65 -11.39
N LEU A 211 -33.81 5.17 -12.63
CA LEU A 211 -35.02 4.58 -13.17
C LEU A 211 -35.33 3.25 -12.45
N SER A 212 -36.62 2.90 -12.32
CA SER A 212 -37.03 1.66 -11.65
C SER A 212 -36.36 0.40 -12.23
N VAL A 213 -36.14 0.38 -13.56
CA VAL A 213 -35.43 -0.71 -14.24
C VAL A 213 -33.94 -0.78 -13.87
N GLU A 214 -33.31 0.35 -13.55
CA GLU A 214 -31.91 0.39 -13.13
C GLU A 214 -31.75 -0.06 -11.68
N VAL A 215 -32.70 0.31 -10.82
CA VAL A 215 -32.78 -0.21 -9.44
C VAL A 215 -32.95 -1.73 -9.43
N GLU A 216 -33.78 -2.28 -10.33
CA GLU A 216 -33.92 -3.73 -10.52
C GLU A 216 -32.60 -4.37 -10.98
N ARG A 217 -31.93 -3.79 -11.99
CA ARG A 217 -30.62 -4.26 -12.48
C ARG A 217 -29.53 -4.23 -11.40
N LEU A 218 -29.52 -3.19 -10.56
CA LEU A 218 -28.60 -3.09 -9.43
C LEU A 218 -28.91 -4.16 -8.38
N SER A 219 -30.19 -4.38 -8.09
CA SER A 219 -30.63 -5.45 -7.18
C SER A 219 -30.19 -6.83 -7.68
N ASP A 220 -30.33 -7.10 -8.98
CA ASP A 220 -29.85 -8.33 -9.62
C ASP A 220 -28.33 -8.48 -9.53
N TYR A 221 -27.57 -7.40 -9.75
CA TYR A 221 -26.11 -7.41 -9.60
C TYR A 221 -25.70 -7.79 -8.17
N ILE A 222 -26.34 -7.21 -7.16
CA ILE A 222 -26.10 -7.52 -5.75
C ILE A 222 -26.54 -8.96 -5.43
N ALA A 223 -27.69 -9.41 -5.94
CA ALA A 223 -28.18 -10.76 -5.74
C ALA A 223 -27.24 -11.82 -6.33
N ARG A 224 -26.53 -11.52 -7.43
CA ARG A 224 -25.49 -12.39 -8.02
C ARG A 224 -24.15 -12.37 -7.28
N GLY A 225 -24.00 -11.59 -6.23
CA GLY A 225 -22.76 -11.52 -5.44
C GLY A 225 -21.84 -10.35 -5.82
N GLY A 226 -22.33 -9.36 -6.57
CA GLY A 226 -21.55 -8.19 -6.95
C GLY A 226 -21.14 -7.32 -5.76
N ASN A 227 -19.93 -6.76 -5.81
CA ASN A 227 -19.42 -5.85 -4.79
C ASN A 227 -19.76 -4.39 -5.13
N LEU A 228 -20.01 -3.58 -4.12
CA LEU A 228 -20.49 -2.21 -4.27
C LEU A 228 -19.77 -1.25 -3.30
N LEU A 229 -19.35 -0.09 -3.81
CA LEU A 229 -19.03 1.09 -3.01
C LEU A 229 -20.11 2.14 -3.29
N LEU A 230 -20.87 2.50 -2.27
CA LEU A 230 -21.88 3.55 -2.34
C LEU A 230 -21.39 4.73 -1.52
N LEU A 231 -21.21 5.86 -2.20
CA LEU A 231 -20.88 7.14 -1.59
C LEU A 231 -22.10 8.04 -1.69
N SER A 232 -22.61 8.50 -0.55
CA SER A 232 -23.81 9.33 -0.42
C SER A 232 -23.46 10.69 0.17
N ASP A 233 -24.34 11.68 0.02
CA ASP A 233 -24.24 12.97 0.69
C ASP A 233 -25.51 13.22 1.53
N PRO A 234 -25.49 14.10 2.56
CA PRO A 234 -26.64 14.44 3.40
C PRO A 234 -27.94 14.72 2.65
N ASP A 235 -27.86 15.39 1.51
CA ASP A 235 -29.02 15.77 0.71
C ASP A 235 -29.39 14.73 -0.37
N ASN A 236 -28.67 13.60 -0.43
CA ASN A 236 -28.89 12.56 -1.42
C ASN A 236 -29.95 11.53 -0.97
N TRP A 237 -31.21 11.96 -0.98
CA TRP A 237 -32.36 11.10 -0.67
C TRP A 237 -32.49 9.91 -1.64
N ILE A 238 -31.98 10.03 -2.87
CA ILE A 238 -32.01 8.96 -3.90
C ILE A 238 -31.28 7.72 -3.40
N LEU A 239 -30.08 7.91 -2.85
CA LEU A 239 -29.32 6.81 -2.26
C LEU A 239 -29.88 6.41 -0.88
N GLY A 240 -30.44 7.34 -0.12
CA GLY A 240 -31.15 7.05 1.14
C GLY A 240 -32.18 5.93 0.99
N ASP A 241 -33.10 6.08 0.04
CA ASP A 241 -34.15 5.08 -0.22
C ASP A 241 -33.57 3.73 -0.66
N LEU A 242 -32.54 3.76 -1.52
CA LEU A 242 -31.88 2.56 -2.02
C LEU A 242 -31.16 1.79 -0.89
N MET A 243 -30.45 2.50 -0.01
CA MET A 243 -29.74 1.93 1.12
C MET A 243 -30.72 1.28 2.10
N GLN A 244 -31.84 1.95 2.39
CA GLN A 244 -32.85 1.41 3.29
C GLN A 244 -33.50 0.15 2.70
N GLN A 245 -33.85 0.20 1.41
CA GLN A 245 -34.49 -0.93 0.71
C GLN A 245 -33.58 -2.15 0.59
N LEU A 246 -32.29 -1.96 0.24
CA LEU A 246 -31.38 -3.06 -0.05
C LEU A 246 -30.60 -3.56 1.17
N PHE A 247 -30.29 -2.68 2.11
CA PHE A 247 -29.33 -2.92 3.18
C PHE A 247 -29.85 -2.65 4.60
N ALA A 248 -31.09 -2.18 4.76
CA ALA A 248 -31.62 -1.71 6.04
C ALA A 248 -30.70 -0.68 6.73
N ILE A 249 -30.05 0.16 5.90
CA ILE A 249 -29.22 1.29 6.33
C ILE A 249 -30.01 2.57 6.06
N GLU A 250 -30.25 3.32 7.13
CA GLU A 250 -30.91 4.62 7.12
C GLU A 250 -29.85 5.73 7.16
N GLN A 251 -30.01 6.74 6.32
CA GLN A 251 -29.24 7.96 6.42
C GLN A 251 -29.99 8.94 7.33
N LEU A 252 -29.37 9.32 8.44
CA LEU A 252 -29.96 10.28 9.37
C LEU A 252 -30.00 11.68 8.71
N PRO A 253 -31.02 12.50 9.03
CA PRO A 253 -31.11 13.85 8.49
C PRO A 253 -29.98 14.73 8.99
N GLY A 254 -29.57 15.67 8.15
CA GLY A 254 -28.57 16.67 8.49
C GLY A 254 -27.13 16.29 8.11
N THR A 255 -26.22 17.21 8.40
CA THR A 255 -24.79 17.09 8.11
C THR A 255 -24.02 16.93 9.41
N ILE A 256 -22.99 16.09 9.43
CA ILE A 256 -22.11 15.98 10.59
C ILE A 256 -21.42 17.31 10.84
N VAL A 257 -21.58 17.80 12.07
CA VAL A 257 -20.73 18.82 12.66
C VAL A 257 -19.80 18.17 13.67
N ASP A 258 -18.50 18.46 13.59
CA ASP A 258 -17.48 17.91 14.49
C ASP A 258 -16.68 19.04 15.15
N ALA A 259 -16.95 19.30 16.43
CA ALA A 259 -16.26 20.34 17.18
C ALA A 259 -14.78 20.02 17.44
N ASN A 260 -14.35 18.77 17.22
CA ASN A 260 -12.93 18.40 17.33
C ASN A 260 -12.09 18.92 16.16
N ALA A 261 -12.71 19.20 15.00
CA ALA A 261 -12.02 19.68 13.80
C ALA A 261 -11.22 20.97 14.08
N LYS A 262 -11.80 21.89 14.87
CA LYS A 262 -11.15 23.15 15.26
C LYS A 262 -9.86 22.94 16.05
N ALA A 263 -9.79 21.92 16.90
CA ALA A 263 -8.58 21.59 17.66
C ALA A 263 -7.43 21.08 16.75
N LEU A 264 -7.76 20.64 15.54
CA LEU A 264 -6.82 20.19 14.52
C LEU A 264 -6.49 21.29 13.49
N GLY A 265 -6.99 22.52 13.70
CA GLY A 265 -6.78 23.65 12.79
C GLY A 265 -7.67 23.63 11.55
N ILE A 266 -8.81 22.92 11.60
CA ILE A 266 -9.82 22.90 10.53
C ILE A 266 -10.92 23.90 10.92
N ASP A 267 -11.04 24.98 10.16
CA ASP A 267 -11.97 26.07 10.46
C ASP A 267 -13.43 25.71 10.15
N ASN A 268 -13.68 24.82 9.20
CA ASN A 268 -15.03 24.38 8.84
C ASN A 268 -15.50 23.27 9.80
N PRO A 269 -16.53 23.51 10.63
CA PRO A 269 -17.02 22.51 11.57
C PRO A 269 -17.79 21.37 10.89
N ALA A 270 -18.22 21.52 9.63
CA ALA A 270 -18.88 20.48 8.84
C ALA A 270 -17.90 19.50 8.17
N VAL A 271 -16.73 19.29 8.79
CA VAL A 271 -15.73 18.30 8.36
C VAL A 271 -15.61 17.28 9.49
N ALA A 272 -16.16 16.09 9.27
CA ALA A 272 -16.04 15.01 10.22
C ALA A 272 -14.62 14.45 10.23
N VAL A 273 -14.11 14.14 11.43
CA VAL A 273 -12.74 13.69 11.61
C VAL A 273 -12.74 12.23 12.09
N VAL A 274 -12.02 11.36 11.36
CA VAL A 274 -11.85 9.95 11.73
C VAL A 274 -10.37 9.64 11.96
N PRO A 275 -9.92 9.60 13.23
CA PRO A 275 -8.53 9.28 13.57
C PRO A 275 -8.30 7.79 13.87
N LYS A 276 -9.37 7.01 14.03
CA LYS A 276 -9.33 5.61 14.47
C LYS A 276 -10.34 4.79 13.69
N TYR A 277 -9.98 3.54 13.43
CA TYR A 277 -10.76 2.62 12.62
C TYR A 277 -11.00 1.34 13.39
N SER A 278 -12.14 0.71 13.11
CA SER A 278 -12.49 -0.61 13.66
C SER A 278 -11.48 -1.68 13.21
N ASP A 279 -11.34 -2.75 14.00
CA ASP A 279 -10.55 -3.91 13.62
C ASP A 279 -11.27 -4.65 12.48
N HIS A 280 -10.83 -4.38 11.25
CA HIS A 280 -11.47 -4.86 10.03
C HIS A 280 -10.41 -4.98 8.93
N ASP A 281 -10.52 -5.99 8.06
CA ASP A 281 -9.50 -6.25 7.02
C ASP A 281 -9.33 -5.06 6.06
N ALA A 282 -10.39 -4.27 5.81
CA ALA A 282 -10.33 -3.07 4.97
C ALA A 282 -9.48 -1.93 5.55
N THR A 283 -9.29 -1.88 6.87
CA THR A 283 -8.57 -0.83 7.61
C THR A 283 -7.40 -1.39 8.43
N LYS A 284 -7.01 -2.64 8.18
CA LYS A 284 -5.95 -3.32 8.92
C LYS A 284 -4.60 -2.61 8.72
N GLY A 285 -4.04 -2.13 9.84
CA GLY A 285 -2.79 -1.36 9.83
C GLY A 285 -2.93 0.07 9.29
N PHE A 286 -4.14 0.54 9.00
CA PHE A 286 -4.41 1.90 8.60
C PHE A 286 -4.40 2.82 9.83
N ASN A 287 -3.57 3.87 9.81
CA ASN A 287 -3.34 4.74 10.97
C ASN A 287 -3.30 6.24 10.62
N LEU A 288 -3.74 6.61 9.41
CA LEU A 288 -3.80 8.00 8.99
C LEU A 288 -5.13 8.62 9.41
N LEU A 289 -5.08 9.91 9.76
CA LEU A 289 -6.27 10.72 9.94
C LEU A 289 -7.00 10.84 8.59
N THR A 290 -8.33 10.71 8.56
CA THR A 290 -9.14 11.01 7.37
C THR A 290 -10.20 12.06 7.69
N LEU A 291 -10.57 12.81 6.65
CA LEU A 291 -11.45 13.96 6.75
C LEU A 291 -12.61 13.80 5.78
N PHE A 292 -13.82 13.98 6.29
CA PHE A 292 -15.06 13.76 5.58
C PHE A 292 -15.89 15.05 5.53
N PRO A 293 -15.74 15.88 4.49
CA PRO A 293 -16.51 17.11 4.34
C PRO A 293 -17.99 16.80 4.07
N GLN A 294 -18.87 17.48 4.79
CA GLN A 294 -20.32 17.38 4.60
C GLN A 294 -20.85 15.95 4.65
N SER A 295 -20.38 15.14 5.61
CA SER A 295 -20.83 13.76 5.73
C SER A 295 -22.20 13.65 6.41
N ALA A 296 -22.97 12.61 6.09
CA ALA A 296 -24.20 12.20 6.75
C ALA A 296 -23.93 11.06 7.74
N ALA A 297 -24.67 11.04 8.85
CA ALA A 297 -24.70 9.89 9.73
C ALA A 297 -25.51 8.75 9.13
N LEU A 298 -25.07 7.52 9.40
CA LEU A 298 -25.70 6.29 8.97
C LEU A 298 -26.11 5.49 10.20
N SER A 299 -27.32 4.93 10.16
CA SER A 299 -27.84 4.01 11.15
C SER A 299 -28.16 2.69 10.46
N ALA A 300 -27.68 1.57 11.01
CA ALA A 300 -27.93 0.26 10.44
C ALA A 300 -28.75 -0.58 11.41
N SER A 301 -29.80 -1.20 10.88
CA SER A 301 -30.54 -2.25 11.60
C SER A 301 -29.99 -3.63 11.25
N GLU A 302 -30.19 -4.61 12.11
CA GLU A 302 -29.84 -6.00 11.79
C GLU A 302 -30.60 -6.46 10.53
N GLN A 303 -29.85 -6.93 9.53
CA GLN A 303 -30.41 -7.48 8.31
C GLN A 303 -29.99 -8.94 8.16
N GLN A 304 -30.97 -9.81 7.92
CA GLN A 304 -30.71 -11.24 7.77
C GLN A 304 -29.78 -11.52 6.58
N GLY A 305 -28.70 -12.25 6.83
CA GLY A 305 -27.76 -12.68 5.79
C GLY A 305 -26.63 -11.70 5.48
N TRP A 306 -26.55 -10.56 6.16
CA TRP A 306 -25.40 -9.65 6.11
C TRP A 306 -24.73 -9.55 7.48
N GLN A 307 -23.40 -9.52 7.49
CA GLN A 307 -22.62 -9.07 8.63
C GLN A 307 -22.31 -7.59 8.43
N LEU A 308 -22.88 -6.75 9.29
CA LEU A 308 -22.68 -5.30 9.28
C LEU A 308 -21.60 -4.92 10.30
N THR A 309 -20.64 -4.11 9.87
CA THR A 309 -19.55 -3.60 10.71
C THR A 309 -19.41 -2.09 10.51
N PRO A 310 -19.67 -1.27 11.54
CA PRO A 310 -19.33 0.14 11.52
C PRO A 310 -17.82 0.31 11.36
N LEU A 311 -17.39 0.89 10.23
CA LEU A 311 -16.00 1.00 9.85
C LEU A 311 -15.45 2.41 10.11
N LEU A 312 -16.25 3.42 9.83
CA LEU A 312 -15.92 4.83 9.99
C LEU A 312 -16.87 5.46 11.00
N ARG A 313 -16.29 6.03 12.05
CA ARG A 313 -17.03 6.59 13.17
C ARG A 313 -16.44 7.92 13.57
N THR A 314 -17.29 8.90 13.80
CA THR A 314 -16.88 10.25 14.23
C THR A 314 -16.39 10.24 15.68
N LEU A 315 -15.91 11.40 16.13
CA LEU A 315 -15.53 11.62 17.52
C LEU A 315 -16.74 11.95 18.42
N ASP A 316 -16.51 11.95 19.72
CA ASP A 316 -17.51 12.17 20.78
C ASP A 316 -18.17 13.56 20.73
N LYS A 317 -17.45 14.59 20.30
CA LYS A 317 -17.97 15.97 20.15
C LYS A 317 -18.51 16.26 18.74
N SER A 318 -19.24 15.31 18.17
CA SER A 318 -19.93 15.48 16.90
C SER A 318 -21.45 15.28 17.05
N TRP A 319 -22.22 15.71 16.07
CA TRP A 319 -23.66 15.46 15.95
C TRP A 319 -24.11 15.61 14.49
N ASN A 320 -25.30 15.12 14.14
CA ASN A 320 -25.95 15.43 12.87
C ASN A 320 -26.72 16.76 12.98
N GLU A 321 -26.15 17.85 12.47
CA GLU A 321 -26.75 19.18 12.45
C GLU A 321 -27.79 19.27 11.34
N THR A 322 -29.02 19.62 11.70
CA THR A 322 -30.17 19.74 10.79
C THR A 322 -30.48 21.19 10.42
N GLY A 323 -29.91 22.15 11.14
CA GLY A 323 -30.05 23.58 10.92
C GLY A 323 -28.94 24.20 10.05
N PRO A 324 -28.86 25.55 10.03
CA PRO A 324 -27.85 26.26 9.25
C PRO A 324 -26.42 26.01 9.77
N LEU A 325 -25.50 25.67 8.86
CA LEU A 325 -24.07 25.46 9.16
C LEU A 325 -23.26 26.77 9.33
N SER A 326 -23.92 27.85 9.74
CA SER A 326 -23.32 29.18 9.85
C SER A 326 -23.71 29.86 11.15
N GLY A 327 -22.76 30.54 11.79
CA GLY A 327 -22.97 31.23 13.07
C GLY A 327 -22.56 30.36 14.27
N GLU A 328 -23.23 30.56 15.40
CA GLU A 328 -23.09 29.67 16.57
C GLU A 328 -23.91 28.40 16.30
N ILE A 329 -23.20 27.26 16.22
CA ILE A 329 -23.80 25.96 15.95
C ILE A 329 -23.78 25.16 17.26
N GLU A 330 -24.96 24.77 17.73
CA GLU A 330 -25.13 23.97 18.94
C GLU A 330 -26.16 22.87 18.69
N ARG A 331 -25.87 21.66 19.17
CA ARG A 331 -26.77 20.52 19.01
C ARG A 331 -28.14 20.80 19.60
N ASN A 332 -29.19 20.53 18.82
CA ASN A 332 -30.58 20.61 19.20
C ASN A 332 -31.24 19.20 19.25
N PRO A 333 -31.31 18.56 20.43
CA PRO A 333 -31.94 17.24 20.56
C PRO A 333 -33.41 17.20 20.17
N LEU A 334 -34.13 18.34 20.26
CA LEU A 334 -35.55 18.42 19.91
C LEU A 334 -35.79 18.43 18.39
N ALA A 335 -34.76 18.71 17.60
CA ALA A 335 -34.79 18.62 16.15
C ALA A 335 -34.43 17.21 15.62
N GLY A 336 -34.20 16.23 16.51
CA GLY A 336 -33.79 14.89 16.14
C GLY A 336 -32.26 14.74 15.98
N GLU A 337 -31.48 15.65 16.55
CA GLU A 337 -30.03 15.60 16.47
C GLU A 337 -29.43 14.68 17.54
N GLU A 338 -28.71 13.68 17.07
CA GLU A 338 -28.03 12.67 17.85
C GLU A 338 -26.60 13.10 18.17
N ALA A 339 -26.16 12.83 19.40
CA ALA A 339 -24.79 13.10 19.80
C ALA A 339 -23.87 11.96 19.34
N GLY A 340 -22.63 12.32 19.01
CA GLY A 340 -21.58 11.40 18.63
C GLY A 340 -21.14 10.46 19.76
N PRO A 341 -20.39 9.41 19.41
CA PRO A 341 -19.87 9.14 18.07
C PRO A 341 -20.95 8.53 17.13
N LEU A 342 -21.00 9.02 15.90
CA LEU A 342 -21.93 8.59 14.85
C LEU A 342 -21.20 7.78 13.78
N ASP A 343 -21.87 6.78 13.23
CA ASP A 343 -21.32 5.99 12.13
C ASP A 343 -21.50 6.77 10.81
N ILE A 344 -20.44 6.89 10.02
CA ILE A 344 -20.46 7.55 8.70
C ILE A 344 -20.00 6.62 7.59
N GLY A 345 -19.61 5.39 7.94
CA GLY A 345 -19.24 4.36 6.98
C GLY A 345 -19.46 2.97 7.55
N ILE A 346 -20.22 2.16 6.82
CA ILE A 346 -20.66 0.82 7.24
C ILE A 346 -20.23 -0.20 6.18
N ALA A 347 -19.50 -1.21 6.64
CA ALA A 347 -19.12 -2.36 5.85
C ALA A 347 -20.19 -3.44 5.96
N LEU A 348 -20.55 -4.05 4.83
CA LEU A 348 -21.40 -5.24 4.79
C LEU A 348 -20.64 -6.38 4.12
N SER A 349 -20.74 -7.57 4.70
CA SER A 349 -20.14 -8.77 4.10
C SER A 349 -21.04 -9.99 4.29
N ARG A 350 -21.01 -10.91 3.33
CA ARG A 350 -21.69 -12.20 3.43
C ARG A 350 -21.03 -13.27 2.58
N GLU A 351 -21.21 -14.52 2.95
CA GLU A 351 -20.85 -15.63 2.07
C GLU A 351 -21.89 -15.80 0.96
N HIS A 352 -21.44 -15.85 -0.29
CA HIS A 352 -22.26 -16.06 -1.47
C HIS A 352 -21.51 -16.96 -2.46
N ASN A 353 -22.05 -18.15 -2.75
CA ASN A 353 -21.46 -19.14 -3.67
C ASN A 353 -19.96 -19.45 -3.39
N GLY A 354 -19.60 -19.61 -2.11
CA GLY A 354 -18.23 -19.92 -1.69
C GLY A 354 -17.24 -18.77 -1.82
N ARG A 355 -17.73 -17.53 -2.00
CA ARG A 355 -16.93 -16.30 -1.99
C ARG A 355 -17.52 -15.29 -1.01
N GLN A 356 -16.70 -14.39 -0.48
CA GLN A 356 -17.14 -13.25 0.32
C GLN A 356 -17.64 -12.14 -0.62
N GLN A 357 -18.93 -11.81 -0.55
CA GLN A 357 -19.49 -10.60 -1.16
C GLN A 357 -19.30 -9.43 -0.18
N ARG A 358 -18.86 -8.28 -0.70
CA ARG A 358 -18.45 -7.12 0.10
C ARG A 358 -19.11 -5.84 -0.43
N ILE A 359 -19.71 -5.08 0.48
CA ILE A 359 -20.33 -3.78 0.18
C ILE A 359 -19.85 -2.76 1.21
N MET A 360 -19.69 -1.51 0.78
CA MET A 360 -19.38 -0.39 1.64
C MET A 360 -20.34 0.74 1.35
N VAL A 361 -20.92 1.30 2.40
CA VAL A 361 -21.71 2.53 2.34
C VAL A 361 -20.95 3.60 3.12
N ILE A 362 -20.75 4.77 2.51
CA ILE A 362 -20.13 5.93 3.16
C ILE A 362 -21.04 7.13 2.96
N GLY A 363 -21.38 7.81 4.04
CA GLY A 363 -22.22 9.00 4.03
C GLY A 363 -21.47 10.25 3.54
N ASP A 364 -20.43 10.12 2.73
CA ASP A 364 -19.71 11.24 2.15
C ASP A 364 -19.29 10.89 0.71
N GLY A 365 -19.81 11.64 -0.27
CA GLY A 365 -19.48 11.54 -1.68
C GLY A 365 -18.23 12.32 -2.09
N ASP A 366 -17.80 13.27 -1.27
CA ASP A 366 -16.74 14.23 -1.55
C ASP A 366 -15.36 13.82 -1.02
N PHE A 367 -15.24 12.93 -0.04
CA PHE A 367 -13.93 12.61 0.56
C PHE A 367 -12.91 12.05 -0.45
N LEU A 368 -13.38 11.45 -1.55
CA LEU A 368 -12.56 10.97 -2.68
C LEU A 368 -12.58 11.91 -3.90
N ALA A 369 -13.33 13.01 -3.85
CA ALA A 369 -13.37 13.99 -4.91
C ALA A 369 -12.02 14.69 -5.08
N ASN A 370 -11.73 15.17 -6.28
CA ASN A 370 -10.45 15.80 -6.63
C ASN A 370 -10.04 16.92 -5.66
N SER A 371 -11.01 17.68 -5.12
CA SER A 371 -10.74 18.74 -4.13
C SER A 371 -10.33 18.24 -2.74
N TYR A 372 -10.66 17.01 -2.36
CA TYR A 372 -10.48 16.48 -1.01
C TYR A 372 -9.62 15.21 -0.95
N LEU A 373 -9.31 14.58 -2.08
CA LEU A 373 -8.56 13.33 -2.15
C LEU A 373 -7.18 13.40 -1.46
N ASN A 374 -6.53 14.57 -1.55
CA ASN A 374 -5.21 14.82 -0.95
C ASN A 374 -5.28 15.28 0.51
N ASN A 375 -6.47 15.31 1.12
CA ASN A 375 -6.60 15.62 2.53
C ASN A 375 -6.16 14.44 3.39
N ALA A 376 -5.16 14.69 4.24
CA ALA A 376 -4.67 13.72 5.21
C ALA A 376 -4.46 12.33 4.58
N GLY A 377 -5.18 11.30 5.02
CA GLY A 377 -5.11 9.93 4.50
C GLY A 377 -6.26 9.50 3.56
N ASN A 378 -7.03 10.42 2.99
CA ASN A 378 -8.25 10.07 2.22
C ASN A 378 -7.95 9.16 1.01
N LEU A 379 -6.91 9.47 0.23
CA LEU A 379 -6.47 8.61 -0.88
C LEU A 379 -6.10 7.21 -0.38
N ASP A 380 -5.27 7.12 0.66
CA ASP A 380 -4.83 5.83 1.22
C ASP A 380 -6.02 5.00 1.71
N LEU A 381 -7.01 5.63 2.35
CA LEU A 381 -8.24 4.97 2.78
C LEU A 381 -9.02 4.48 1.56
N GLY A 382 -9.29 5.34 0.57
CA GLY A 382 -10.01 4.96 -0.65
C GLY A 382 -9.38 3.77 -1.38
N LEU A 383 -8.04 3.74 -1.47
CA LEU A 383 -7.30 2.62 -2.05
C LEU A 383 -7.37 1.36 -1.17
N SER A 384 -7.39 1.49 0.15
CA SER A 384 -7.56 0.37 1.08
C SER A 384 -8.95 -0.26 0.98
N LEU A 385 -10.00 0.58 0.99
CA LEU A 385 -11.38 0.15 0.84
C LEU A 385 -11.61 -0.54 -0.51
N SER A 386 -11.08 0.03 -1.60
CA SER A 386 -11.21 -0.57 -2.94
C SER A 386 -10.54 -1.94 -3.04
N ARG A 387 -9.35 -2.12 -2.45
CA ARG A 387 -8.67 -3.43 -2.40
C ARG A 387 -9.51 -4.46 -1.65
N TRP A 388 -10.06 -4.09 -0.50
CA TRP A 388 -10.95 -4.98 0.24
C TRP A 388 -12.21 -5.31 -0.55
N LEU A 389 -12.87 -4.33 -1.13
CA LEU A 389 -14.09 -4.57 -1.92
C LEU A 389 -13.85 -5.47 -3.13
N VAL A 390 -12.71 -5.34 -3.81
CA VAL A 390 -12.35 -6.19 -4.97
C VAL A 390 -11.99 -7.62 -4.55
N GLY A 391 -11.67 -7.88 -3.28
CA GLY A 391 -11.14 -9.18 -2.83
C GLY A 391 -9.61 -9.27 -2.86
N ASP A 392 -8.93 -8.14 -3.08
CA ASP A 392 -7.47 -8.02 -3.19
C ASP A 392 -6.79 -7.69 -1.82
N ASP A 393 -7.53 -7.72 -0.71
CA ASP A 393 -7.01 -7.48 0.66
C ASP A 393 -5.97 -8.52 1.10
N GLN A 394 -5.93 -9.69 0.47
CA GLN A 394 -4.83 -10.62 0.69
C GLN A 394 -3.49 -10.09 0.16
N MET A 395 -3.47 -9.07 -0.71
CA MET A 395 -2.28 -8.49 -1.34
C MET A 395 -2.10 -7.04 -0.87
N VAL A 396 -1.52 -6.86 0.32
CA VAL A 396 -1.16 -5.54 0.84
C VAL A 396 -0.09 -4.91 -0.06
N GLY A 397 -0.37 -3.72 -0.61
CA GLY A 397 0.60 -2.93 -1.36
C GLY A 397 1.74 -2.45 -0.44
N ILE A 398 2.96 -2.44 -0.94
CA ILE A 398 4.15 -2.20 -0.11
C ILE A 398 4.38 -0.71 0.05
N ALA A 399 4.23 -0.19 1.25
CA ALA A 399 4.86 1.07 1.62
C ALA A 399 6.38 0.84 1.73
N ALA A 400 7.18 1.56 0.94
CA ALA A 400 8.64 1.50 1.05
C ALA A 400 9.08 1.87 2.48
N PRO A 401 9.88 1.03 3.17
CA PRO A 401 10.55 1.47 4.39
C PRO A 401 11.46 2.65 4.04
N GLN A 402 11.10 3.86 4.47
CA GLN A 402 11.97 5.00 4.30
C GLN A 402 13.25 4.78 5.12
N ALA A 403 14.41 4.90 4.46
CA ALA A 403 15.70 4.88 5.14
C ALA A 403 15.80 6.15 6.01
N SER A 404 15.59 6.02 7.33
CA SER A 404 15.70 7.14 8.28
C SER A 404 17.13 7.68 8.39
N ASP A 405 18.11 6.88 8.00
CA ASP A 405 19.51 7.11 8.37
C ASP A 405 20.31 7.68 7.18
N ARG A 406 19.72 8.61 6.42
CA ARG A 406 20.48 9.38 5.41
C ARG A 406 21.20 10.58 6.00
N GLU A 407 20.85 10.98 7.22
CA GLU A 407 21.47 12.10 7.93
C GLU A 407 22.06 11.65 9.25
N LEU A 408 23.40 11.73 9.37
CA LEU A 408 24.09 11.53 10.64
C LEU A 408 24.14 12.86 11.40
N ARG A 409 23.17 13.09 12.29
CA ARG A 409 23.13 14.29 13.14
C ARG A 409 23.92 14.06 14.43
N LEU A 410 25.22 14.38 14.39
CA LEU A 410 26.06 14.36 15.58
C LEU A 410 26.07 15.72 16.26
N SER A 411 26.00 15.75 17.60
CA SER A 411 26.23 16.98 18.36
C SER A 411 27.69 17.42 18.21
N LYS A 412 27.97 18.72 18.37
CA LYS A 412 29.35 19.24 18.33
C LYS A 412 30.26 18.54 19.35
N LEU A 413 29.71 18.16 20.52
CA LEU A 413 30.41 17.39 21.55
C LEU A 413 30.73 15.97 21.09
N ALA A 414 29.80 15.27 20.43
CA ALA A 414 30.03 13.93 19.91
C ALA A 414 31.13 13.92 18.83
N ILE A 415 31.11 14.90 17.92
CA ILE A 415 32.16 15.08 16.90
C ILE A 415 33.52 15.33 17.57
N GLY A 416 33.57 16.22 18.56
CA GLY A 416 34.79 16.51 19.31
C GLY A 416 35.34 15.29 20.06
N ALA A 417 34.47 14.51 20.71
CA ALA A 417 34.86 13.29 21.43
C ALA A 417 35.40 12.21 20.48
N ILE A 418 34.73 11.97 19.34
CA ILE A 418 35.18 11.01 18.32
C ILE A 418 36.53 11.47 17.73
N GLY A 419 36.67 12.75 17.40
CA GLY A 419 37.91 13.31 16.87
C GLY A 419 39.08 13.19 17.86
N LEU A 420 38.89 13.59 19.11
CA LEU A 420 39.94 13.56 20.13
C LEU A 420 40.29 12.12 20.54
N GLY A 421 39.28 11.25 20.65
CA GLY A 421 39.46 9.82 20.90
C GLY A 421 40.28 9.13 19.81
N SER A 422 39.92 9.34 18.54
CA SER A 422 40.60 8.69 17.40
C SER A 422 41.99 9.26 17.12
N LEU A 423 42.19 10.58 17.24
CA LEU A 423 43.45 11.23 16.88
C LEU A 423 44.49 11.22 18.00
N ILE A 424 44.06 11.18 19.27
CA ILE A 424 44.96 11.32 20.43
C ILE A 424 44.94 10.07 21.30
N VAL A 425 43.75 9.67 21.77
CA VAL A 425 43.63 8.59 22.76
C VAL A 425 44.05 7.24 22.20
N VAL A 426 43.57 6.87 21.00
CA VAL A 426 43.91 5.58 20.37
C VAL A 426 45.42 5.47 20.06
N PRO A 427 46.08 6.46 19.42
CA PRO A 427 47.53 6.40 19.20
C PRO A 427 48.34 6.34 20.49
N LEU A 428 47.95 7.09 21.53
CA LEU A 428 48.65 7.04 22.83
C LEU A 428 48.50 5.68 23.51
N LEU A 429 47.32 5.06 23.44
CA LEU A 429 47.12 3.70 23.96
C LEU A 429 47.97 2.68 23.21
N LEU A 430 48.07 2.79 21.89
CA LEU A 430 48.94 1.93 21.08
C LEU A 430 50.43 2.13 21.39
N LEU A 431 50.87 3.38 21.59
CA LEU A 431 52.24 3.69 22.01
C LEU A 431 52.53 3.18 23.42
N ALA A 432 51.60 3.37 24.36
CA ALA A 432 51.74 2.90 25.74
C ALA A 432 51.80 1.37 25.80
N THR A 433 50.92 0.68 25.07
CA THR A 433 50.96 -0.79 24.98
C THR A 433 52.26 -1.28 24.34
N GLY A 434 52.73 -0.64 23.26
CA GLY A 434 54.04 -0.92 22.68
C GLY A 434 55.20 -0.72 23.66
N ALA A 435 55.19 0.38 24.42
CA ALA A 435 56.21 0.69 25.43
C ALA A 435 56.19 -0.32 26.60
N ILE A 436 55.01 -0.70 27.07
CA ILE A 436 54.83 -1.71 28.13
C ILE A 436 55.35 -3.07 27.67
N ILE A 437 55.04 -3.48 26.43
CA ILE A 437 55.54 -4.73 25.85
C ILE A 437 57.07 -4.70 25.75
N ALA A 438 57.66 -3.60 25.24
CA ALA A 438 59.10 -3.45 25.14
C ALA A 438 59.80 -3.47 26.51
N TRP A 439 59.21 -2.82 27.51
CA TRP A 439 59.73 -2.78 28.88
C TRP A 439 59.66 -4.15 29.58
N ARG A 440 58.57 -4.91 29.37
CA ARG A 440 58.46 -6.28 29.87
C ARG A 440 59.45 -7.23 29.18
N ARG A 441 59.70 -7.03 27.88
CA ARG A 441 60.66 -7.85 27.11
C ARG A 441 62.11 -7.62 27.52
N ASN A 442 62.48 -6.42 27.98
CA ASN A 442 63.84 -6.13 28.46
C ASN A 442 64.07 -6.51 29.94
N ARG A 443 63.04 -7.00 30.65
CA ARG A 443 63.12 -7.48 32.04
C ARG A 443 63.01 -9.00 32.16
N ALA A 444 62.61 -9.69 31.10
CA ALA A 444 62.72 -11.13 30.94
C ALA A 444 64.04 -11.41 30.21
#